data_AF-A0A926CJ30-F1
#
_entry.id   AF-A0A926CJ30-F1
#
_cell.length_a   1.000
_cell.length_b   1.000
_cell.length_c   1.000
_cell.angle_alpha   90.00
_cell.angle_beta   90.00
_cell.angle_gamma   90.00
#
_symmetry.space_group_name_H-M   'P 1'
#
loop_
_entity.id
_entity.type
_entity.pdbx_description
1 polymer ?
#
loop_
_entity_poly.entity_id
_entity_poly.type
_entity_poly.pdbx_seq_one_letter_code
_entity_poly.pdbx_strand_id
1 'polypeptide(L)'
;TVAPSAIPFNDSDPVPHELELSEIDRLIRSFVDAAKRAKEAGFEVIEIHAAHGYLLHSFLSPLSNRRTDEYGGSFRNRTRFLVNTAQAIRTVWPKEFPLFVRLSATDWAEGGWTLEDSVEVSSELKIAGANLIDCSSGGLVPWAKIPVGPGYQVPFAKRIREKAGIATGAVGMITDAEQANSIVTSGEADLVLLAREFLRDAYWPIHAARALGHEIEAPVQYSRAW
;
A
#
# COMPACT_ATOMS: atom_id res chain seq x y z
N THR A 1 -21.15 -3.75 6.67
CA THR A 1 -19.68 -3.80 6.51
C THR A 1 -19.08 -4.49 7.73
N VAL A 2 -17.81 -4.88 7.69
CA VAL A 2 -17.10 -5.51 8.82
C VAL A 2 -15.83 -4.72 9.17
N ALA A 3 -15.39 -4.76 10.42
CA ALA A 3 -14.29 -3.95 10.96
C ALA A 3 -13.64 -4.61 12.18
N PRO A 4 -12.48 -4.11 12.67
CA PRO A 4 -11.90 -4.53 13.95
C PRO A 4 -12.78 -4.17 15.15
N SER A 5 -13.54 -3.07 15.08
CA SER A 5 -14.43 -2.63 16.16
C SER A 5 -15.68 -2.00 15.57
N ALA A 6 -16.78 -1.99 16.33
CA ALA A 6 -18.06 -1.42 15.93
C ALA A 6 -18.06 0.12 15.94
N ILE A 7 -17.15 0.74 15.17
CA ILE A 7 -16.95 2.17 15.06
C ILE A 7 -17.17 2.57 13.60
N PRO A 8 -18.18 3.39 13.30
CA PRO A 8 -18.43 3.84 11.92
C PRO A 8 -17.35 4.85 11.49
N PHE A 9 -17.16 4.99 10.18
CA PHE A 9 -16.16 5.93 9.62
C PHE A 9 -16.57 7.40 9.83
N ASN A 10 -17.84 7.73 9.54
CA ASN A 10 -18.51 8.95 10.01
C ASN A 10 -19.68 8.60 10.93
N ASP A 11 -20.12 9.54 11.75
CA ASP A 11 -21.28 9.37 12.65
C ASP A 11 -22.58 9.00 11.92
N SER A 12 -22.72 9.37 10.64
CA SER A 12 -23.87 9.05 9.80
C SER A 12 -23.78 7.70 9.09
N ASP A 13 -22.62 7.04 9.12
CA ASP A 13 -22.40 5.80 8.38
C ASP A 13 -22.94 4.58 9.15
N PRO A 14 -23.27 3.48 8.45
CA PRO A 14 -23.65 2.24 9.10
C PRO A 14 -22.54 1.74 10.05
N VAL A 15 -22.92 1.40 11.27
CA VAL A 15 -22.00 0.77 12.24
C VAL A 15 -21.54 -0.57 11.68
N PRO A 16 -20.22 -0.82 11.55
CA PRO A 16 -19.73 -2.08 11.03
C PRO A 16 -19.87 -3.20 12.08
N HIS A 17 -20.00 -4.43 11.60
CA HIS A 17 -19.91 -5.62 12.45
C HIS A 17 -18.45 -5.81 12.90
N GLU A 18 -18.23 -5.92 14.21
CA GLU A 18 -16.93 -6.24 14.78
C GLU A 18 -16.62 -7.73 14.53
N LEU A 19 -15.55 -8.00 13.79
CA LEU A 19 -15.18 -9.35 13.40
C LEU A 19 -14.90 -10.25 14.61
N GLU A 20 -15.45 -11.46 14.60
CA GLU A 20 -15.01 -12.53 15.48
C GLU A 20 -13.67 -13.13 15.00
N LEU A 21 -12.93 -13.77 15.92
CA LEU A 21 -11.65 -14.42 15.58
C LEU A 21 -11.80 -15.41 14.41
N SER A 22 -12.88 -16.20 14.42
CA SER A 22 -13.15 -17.19 13.38
C SER A 22 -13.43 -16.55 12.01
N GLU A 23 -13.94 -15.32 11.99
CA GLU A 23 -14.19 -14.55 10.77
C GLU A 23 -12.90 -13.96 10.21
N ILE A 24 -12.00 -13.50 11.08
CA ILE A 24 -10.64 -13.09 10.67
C ILE A 24 -9.93 -14.26 9.98
N ASP A 25 -9.98 -15.47 10.55
CA ASP A 25 -9.39 -16.68 9.93
C ASP A 25 -10.04 -17.04 8.58
N ARG A 26 -11.34 -16.81 8.41
CA ARG A 26 -12.03 -16.97 7.12
C ARG A 26 -11.55 -15.93 6.10
N LEU A 27 -11.31 -14.70 6.52
CA LEU A 27 -10.83 -13.64 5.64
C LEU A 27 -9.40 -13.89 5.18
N ILE A 28 -8.50 -14.33 6.07
CA ILE A 28 -7.14 -14.76 5.69
C ILE A 28 -7.21 -15.84 4.60
N ARG A 29 -8.05 -16.86 4.76
CA ARG A 29 -8.25 -17.89 3.73
C ARG A 29 -8.80 -17.31 2.42
N SER A 30 -9.70 -16.32 2.51
CA SER A 30 -10.24 -15.65 1.33
C SER A 30 -9.16 -14.89 0.55
N PHE A 31 -8.22 -14.24 1.24
CA PHE A 31 -7.04 -13.63 0.62
C PHE A 31 -6.13 -14.67 -0.07
N VAL A 32 -5.90 -15.82 0.56
CA VAL A 32 -5.13 -16.92 -0.02
C VAL A 32 -5.80 -17.45 -1.29
N ASP A 33 -7.11 -17.68 -1.26
CA ASP A 33 -7.83 -18.16 -2.43
C ASP A 33 -7.88 -17.10 -3.55
N ALA A 34 -7.92 -15.80 -3.21
CA ALA A 34 -7.78 -14.73 -4.20
C ALA A 34 -6.39 -14.75 -4.86
N ALA A 35 -5.32 -14.94 -4.09
CA ALA A 35 -3.96 -15.05 -4.64
C ALA A 35 -3.80 -16.26 -5.58
N LYS A 36 -4.41 -17.41 -5.28
CA LYS A 36 -4.44 -18.57 -6.19
C LYS A 36 -5.14 -18.24 -7.50
N ARG A 37 -6.31 -17.61 -7.43
CA ARG A 37 -7.06 -17.18 -8.63
C ARG A 37 -6.29 -16.15 -9.45
N ALA A 38 -5.59 -15.20 -8.80
CA ALA A 38 -4.75 -14.23 -9.49
C ALA A 38 -3.62 -14.92 -10.27
N LYS A 39 -2.98 -15.94 -9.66
CA LYS A 39 -1.97 -16.76 -10.34
C LYS A 39 -2.57 -17.49 -11.54
N GLU A 40 -3.72 -18.14 -11.37
CA GLU A 40 -4.42 -18.85 -12.46
C GLU A 40 -4.80 -17.91 -13.61
N ALA A 41 -5.12 -16.65 -13.30
CA ALA A 41 -5.42 -15.61 -14.28
C ALA A 41 -4.17 -15.01 -14.97
N GLY A 42 -2.95 -15.39 -14.57
CA GLY A 42 -1.70 -14.94 -15.19
C GLY A 42 -1.15 -13.62 -14.62
N PHE A 43 -1.59 -13.18 -13.45
CA PHE A 43 -0.93 -12.06 -12.77
C PHE A 43 0.47 -12.48 -12.29
N GLU A 44 1.45 -11.58 -12.45
CA GLU A 44 2.84 -11.79 -12.02
C GLU A 44 3.21 -10.91 -10.81
N VAL A 45 2.34 -9.99 -10.43
CA VAL A 45 2.44 -9.18 -9.21
C VAL A 45 1.08 -9.15 -8.53
N ILE A 46 1.08 -9.30 -7.21
CA ILE A 46 -0.10 -9.02 -6.38
C ILE A 46 0.26 -8.00 -5.31
N GLU A 47 -0.71 -7.18 -4.95
CA GLU A 47 -0.58 -6.18 -3.89
C GLU A 47 -1.67 -6.39 -2.83
N ILE A 48 -1.25 -6.54 -1.58
CA ILE A 48 -2.16 -6.55 -0.43
C ILE A 48 -2.52 -5.11 -0.10
N HIS A 49 -3.82 -4.78 -0.17
CA HIS A 49 -4.28 -3.46 0.18
C HIS A 49 -4.50 -3.32 1.71
N ALA A 50 -3.55 -2.67 2.39
CA ALA A 50 -3.58 -2.38 3.81
C ALA A 50 -3.47 -0.87 4.11
N ALA A 51 -4.17 -0.08 3.30
CA ALA A 51 -4.14 1.38 3.33
C ALA A 51 -5.56 1.97 3.30
N HIS A 52 -5.65 3.30 3.34
CA HIS A 52 -6.83 4.10 3.01
C HIS A 52 -8.10 3.84 3.85
N GLY A 53 -7.93 3.24 5.03
CA GLY A 53 -9.02 3.02 5.97
C GLY A 53 -9.85 1.77 5.68
N TYR A 54 -9.50 1.01 4.65
CA TYR A 54 -10.08 -0.31 4.42
C TYR A 54 -9.69 -1.30 5.51
N LEU A 55 -10.27 -2.50 5.41
CA LEU A 55 -10.23 -3.52 6.45
C LEU A 55 -8.85 -3.69 7.10
N LEU A 56 -7.81 -4.04 6.34
CA LEU A 56 -6.49 -4.28 6.93
C LEU A 56 -5.88 -3.03 7.57
N HIS A 57 -6.07 -1.84 6.96
CA HIS A 57 -5.60 -0.57 7.55
C HIS A 57 -6.32 -0.26 8.87
N SER A 58 -7.63 -0.50 8.92
CA SER A 58 -8.42 -0.25 10.13
C SER A 58 -7.93 -1.08 11.33
N PHE A 59 -7.41 -2.29 11.10
CA PHE A 59 -6.79 -3.06 12.18
C PHE A 59 -5.48 -2.43 12.69
N LEU A 60 -4.70 -1.78 11.84
CA LEU A 60 -3.41 -1.21 12.22
C LEU A 60 -3.56 -0.05 13.20
N SER A 61 -4.52 0.84 12.94
CA SER A 61 -4.61 2.09 13.69
C SER A 61 -5.46 1.99 14.95
N PRO A 62 -4.98 2.52 16.09
CA PRO A 62 -5.75 2.56 17.33
C PRO A 62 -6.98 3.47 17.25
N LEU A 63 -7.13 4.30 16.21
CA LEU A 63 -8.31 5.17 16.05
C LEU A 63 -9.57 4.37 15.70
N SER A 64 -9.41 3.27 14.97
CA SER A 64 -10.53 2.42 14.54
C SER A 64 -10.50 1.01 15.16
N ASN A 65 -9.35 0.55 15.65
CA ASN A 65 -9.22 -0.72 16.36
C ASN A 65 -9.17 -0.50 17.88
N ARG A 66 -10.28 -0.78 18.56
CA ARG A 66 -10.43 -0.73 20.03
C ARG A 66 -10.55 -2.12 20.65
N ARG A 67 -10.18 -3.17 19.92
CA ARG A 67 -10.23 -4.55 20.43
C ARG A 67 -9.31 -4.72 21.63
N THR A 68 -9.72 -5.61 22.53
CA THR A 68 -8.96 -6.00 23.73
C THR A 68 -8.40 -7.42 23.65
N ASP A 69 -8.59 -8.09 22.51
CA ASP A 69 -8.09 -9.43 22.24
C ASP A 69 -6.73 -9.43 21.54
N GLU A 70 -6.33 -10.57 20.96
CA GLU A 70 -5.04 -10.72 20.28
C GLU A 70 -4.90 -9.90 18.99
N TYR A 71 -5.96 -9.23 18.53
CA TYR A 71 -5.96 -8.38 17.34
C TYR A 71 -6.07 -6.88 17.65
N GLY A 72 -6.04 -6.45 18.92
CA GLY A 72 -5.99 -5.03 19.28
C GLY A 72 -5.10 -4.69 20.49
N GLY A 73 -5.09 -3.42 20.86
CA GLY A 73 -4.24 -2.90 21.93
C GLY A 73 -2.82 -2.64 21.47
N SER A 74 -1.91 -3.61 21.62
CA SER A 74 -0.48 -3.42 21.30
C SER A 74 -0.21 -3.33 19.79
N PHE A 75 0.95 -2.76 19.39
CA PHE A 75 1.42 -2.73 18.00
C PHE A 75 1.35 -4.12 17.35
N ARG A 76 1.98 -5.12 18.00
CA ARG A 76 2.02 -6.51 17.51
C ARG A 76 0.64 -7.13 17.31
N ASN A 77 -0.33 -6.80 18.17
CA ASN A 77 -1.69 -7.30 18.02
C ASN A 77 -2.40 -6.62 16.84
N ARG A 78 -2.25 -5.30 16.69
CA ARG A 78 -2.83 -4.54 15.58
C ARG A 78 -2.26 -4.95 14.22
N THR A 79 -0.97 -5.31 14.14
CA THR A 79 -0.34 -5.78 12.89
C THR A 79 -0.58 -7.25 12.59
N ARG A 80 -1.01 -8.06 13.57
CA ARG A 80 -1.15 -9.52 13.46
C ARG A 80 -1.94 -9.97 12.24
N PHE A 81 -3.09 -9.34 11.97
CA PHE A 81 -3.95 -9.74 10.86
C PHE A 81 -3.25 -9.51 9.51
N LEU A 82 -2.59 -8.36 9.32
CA LEU A 82 -1.85 -8.05 8.11
C LEU A 82 -0.66 -9.00 7.90
N VAL A 83 0.15 -9.20 8.94
CA VAL A 83 1.32 -10.08 8.88
C VAL A 83 0.92 -11.53 8.60
N ASN A 84 -0.10 -12.05 9.29
CA ASN A 84 -0.62 -13.40 9.04
C ASN A 84 -1.17 -13.54 7.61
N THR A 85 -1.83 -12.50 7.09
CA THR A 85 -2.34 -12.49 5.71
C THR A 85 -1.20 -12.55 4.70
N ALA A 86 -0.15 -11.74 4.88
CA ALA A 86 1.03 -11.76 4.01
C ALA A 86 1.74 -13.12 4.04
N GLN A 87 1.96 -13.69 5.23
CA GLN A 87 2.55 -15.02 5.40
C GLN A 87 1.72 -16.10 4.71
N ALA A 88 0.39 -16.07 4.89
CA ALA A 88 -0.51 -17.06 4.29
C ALA A 88 -0.50 -16.98 2.76
N ILE A 89 -0.60 -15.77 2.18
CA ILE A 89 -0.48 -15.56 0.72
C ILE A 89 0.87 -16.08 0.21
N ARG A 90 1.95 -15.82 0.94
CA ARG A 90 3.30 -16.22 0.53
C ARG A 90 3.46 -17.74 0.39
N THR A 91 2.64 -18.55 1.07
CA THR A 91 2.65 -20.02 0.94
C THR A 91 2.12 -20.54 -0.41
N VAL A 92 1.30 -19.74 -1.12
CA VAL A 92 0.65 -20.15 -2.37
C VAL A 92 1.10 -19.34 -3.59
N TRP A 93 1.61 -18.13 -3.36
CA TRP A 93 2.14 -17.27 -4.42
C TRP A 93 3.49 -17.83 -4.93
N PRO A 94 3.85 -17.72 -6.24
CA PRO A 94 5.15 -18.15 -6.78
C PRO A 94 6.30 -17.29 -6.24
N LYS A 95 7.42 -17.89 -5.82
CA LYS A 95 8.52 -17.19 -5.12
C LYS A 95 9.21 -16.14 -6.00
N GLU A 96 9.21 -16.38 -7.30
CA GLU A 96 9.73 -15.50 -8.35
C GLU A 96 8.86 -14.25 -8.56
N PHE A 97 7.59 -14.31 -8.18
CA PHE A 97 6.64 -13.21 -8.36
C PHE A 97 6.59 -12.31 -7.12
N PRO A 98 6.71 -10.97 -7.31
CA PRO A 98 6.64 -10.02 -6.21
C PRO A 98 5.32 -10.06 -5.46
N LEU A 99 5.40 -9.91 -4.14
CA LEU A 99 4.28 -9.61 -3.25
C LEU A 99 4.44 -8.19 -2.73
N PHE A 100 3.56 -7.29 -3.14
CA PHE A 100 3.52 -5.91 -2.66
C PHE A 100 2.57 -5.79 -1.47
N VAL A 101 2.82 -4.80 -0.61
CA VAL A 101 1.87 -4.39 0.43
C VAL A 101 1.73 -2.88 0.38
N ARG A 102 0.51 -2.40 0.20
CA ARG A 102 0.21 -0.97 0.23
C ARG A 102 -0.16 -0.53 1.63
N LEU A 103 0.53 0.48 2.15
CA LEU A 103 0.30 1.05 3.47
C LEU A 103 -0.14 2.50 3.38
N SER A 104 -0.99 2.91 4.31
CA SER A 104 -1.09 4.31 4.69
C SER A 104 0.00 4.57 5.74
N ALA A 105 1.07 5.26 5.33
CA ALA A 105 2.25 5.45 6.17
C ALA A 105 1.97 6.30 7.43
N THR A 106 0.89 7.07 7.41
CA THR A 106 0.34 7.75 8.57
C THR A 106 -1.14 8.03 8.36
N ASP A 107 -1.90 8.11 9.46
CA ASP A 107 -3.30 8.53 9.44
C ASP A 107 -3.49 10.04 9.30
N TRP A 108 -2.45 10.85 9.52
CA TRP A 108 -2.54 12.31 9.64
C TRP A 108 -3.51 12.79 10.73
N ALA A 109 -3.65 12.00 11.81
CA ALA A 109 -4.51 12.30 12.94
C ALA A 109 -3.78 12.00 14.26
N GLU A 110 -4.04 12.85 15.27
CA GLU A 110 -3.46 12.69 16.60
C GLU A 110 -3.87 11.35 17.21
N GLY A 111 -2.90 10.66 17.81
CA GLY A 111 -3.11 9.32 18.38
C GLY A 111 -3.34 8.21 17.36
N GLY A 112 -3.19 8.48 16.05
CA GLY A 112 -3.29 7.50 14.97
C GLY A 112 -1.98 6.80 14.63
N TRP A 113 -2.02 6.04 13.54
CA TRP A 113 -0.88 5.34 12.96
C TRP A 113 0.18 6.32 12.46
N THR A 114 1.44 6.04 12.79
CA THR A 114 2.58 6.89 12.50
C THR A 114 3.52 6.29 11.45
N LEU A 115 4.42 7.13 10.94
CA LEU A 115 5.47 6.68 10.02
C LEU A 115 6.40 5.64 10.64
N GLU A 116 6.69 5.75 11.94
CA GLU A 116 7.57 4.78 12.60
C GLU A 116 6.87 3.44 12.83
N ASP A 117 5.56 3.43 13.10
CA ASP A 117 4.77 2.18 13.08
C ASP A 117 4.84 1.53 11.69
N SER A 118 4.79 2.34 10.62
CA SER A 118 4.92 1.85 9.24
C SER A 118 6.30 1.27 8.95
N VAL A 119 7.37 1.86 9.47
CA VAL A 119 8.74 1.32 9.38
C VAL A 119 8.83 -0.03 10.09
N GLU A 120 8.28 -0.13 11.30
CA GLU A 120 8.31 -1.37 12.08
C GLU A 120 7.53 -2.48 11.38
N VAL A 121 6.29 -2.22 10.94
CA VAL A 121 5.47 -3.25 10.26
C VAL A 121 6.08 -3.62 8.91
N SER A 122 6.71 -2.69 8.20
CA SER A 122 7.40 -2.99 6.94
C SER A 122 8.56 -3.98 7.14
N SER A 123 9.24 -3.92 8.29
CA SER A 123 10.28 -4.88 8.66
C SER A 123 9.67 -6.26 8.93
N GLU A 124 8.54 -6.33 9.63
CA GLU A 124 7.79 -7.58 9.84
C GLU A 124 7.29 -8.16 8.51
N LEU A 125 6.80 -7.32 7.59
CA LEU A 125 6.29 -7.73 6.29
C LEU A 125 7.39 -8.24 5.37
N LYS A 126 8.59 -7.64 5.44
CA LYS A 126 9.78 -8.17 4.76
C LYS A 126 10.06 -9.61 5.21
N ILE A 127 10.01 -9.88 6.51
CA ILE A 127 10.19 -11.23 7.07
C ILE A 127 9.05 -12.16 6.64
N ALA A 128 7.82 -11.64 6.56
CA ALA A 128 6.65 -12.37 6.06
C ALA A 128 6.69 -12.67 4.55
N GLY A 129 7.66 -12.12 3.81
CA GLY A 129 7.88 -12.39 2.39
C GLY A 129 7.33 -11.33 1.43
N ALA A 130 7.02 -10.13 1.91
CA ALA A 130 6.78 -8.98 1.05
C ALA A 130 8.09 -8.53 0.37
N ASN A 131 7.98 -8.10 -0.88
CA ASN A 131 9.09 -7.65 -1.69
C ASN A 131 9.18 -6.12 -1.75
N LEU A 132 8.04 -5.43 -1.69
CA LEU A 132 7.95 -3.97 -1.80
C LEU A 132 6.80 -3.41 -0.96
N ILE A 133 7.00 -2.23 -0.39
CA ILE A 133 5.94 -1.45 0.26
C ILE A 133 5.51 -0.29 -0.64
N ASP A 134 4.26 -0.29 -1.09
CA ASP A 134 3.63 0.86 -1.75
C ASP A 134 3.21 1.88 -0.68
N CYS A 135 3.87 3.04 -0.68
CA CYS A 135 3.81 4.01 0.40
C CYS A 135 2.80 5.13 0.11
N SER A 136 1.56 4.95 0.58
CA SER A 136 0.52 5.97 0.59
C SER A 136 0.30 6.55 2.00
N SER A 137 -0.86 7.16 2.28
CA SER A 137 -1.21 7.75 3.58
C SER A 137 -2.70 8.06 3.68
N GLY A 138 -3.19 8.30 4.89
CA GLY A 138 -4.53 8.79 5.18
C GLY A 138 -5.65 7.79 4.89
N GLY A 139 -6.88 8.32 4.84
CA GLY A 139 -8.11 7.59 4.53
C GLY A 139 -8.79 6.90 5.73
N LEU A 140 -8.12 6.84 6.89
CA LEU A 140 -8.71 6.17 8.06
C LEU A 140 -9.85 6.96 8.72
N VAL A 141 -9.66 8.26 8.87
CA VAL A 141 -10.61 9.13 9.58
C VAL A 141 -10.94 10.36 8.74
N PRO A 142 -12.18 10.86 8.77
CA PRO A 142 -12.63 11.95 7.91
C PRO A 142 -12.07 13.33 8.30
N TRP A 143 -11.60 13.50 9.55
CA TRP A 143 -11.07 14.78 10.06
C TRP A 143 -9.55 14.95 9.90
N ALA A 144 -8.88 14.00 9.23
CA ALA A 144 -7.44 14.07 8.97
C ALA A 144 -7.08 15.30 8.14
N LYS A 145 -6.02 16.02 8.52
CA LYS A 145 -5.51 17.19 7.79
C LYS A 145 -4.27 16.80 6.99
N ILE A 146 -4.45 16.56 5.69
CA ILE A 146 -3.39 16.05 4.82
C ILE A 146 -2.72 17.21 4.08
N PRO A 147 -1.39 17.39 4.20
CA PRO A 147 -0.65 18.44 3.49
C PRO A 147 -0.39 18.03 2.03
N VAL A 148 -1.44 17.99 1.22
CA VAL A 148 -1.35 17.55 -0.17
C VAL A 148 -0.51 18.53 -0.99
N GLY A 149 0.51 18.00 -1.67
CA GLY A 149 1.38 18.72 -2.59
C GLY A 149 2.19 17.75 -3.44
N PRO A 150 3.00 18.23 -4.40
CA PRO A 150 3.86 17.38 -5.23
C PRO A 150 4.74 16.45 -4.38
N GLY A 151 4.65 15.14 -4.63
CA GLY A 151 5.48 14.15 -3.94
C GLY A 151 5.29 14.08 -2.41
N TYR A 152 4.16 14.53 -1.86
CA TYR A 152 3.98 14.65 -0.40
C TYR A 152 4.12 13.34 0.40
N GLN A 153 4.07 12.18 -0.27
CA GLN A 153 4.29 10.86 0.36
C GLN A 153 5.66 10.25 0.03
N VAL A 154 6.47 10.86 -0.84
CA VAL A 154 7.84 10.40 -1.17
C VAL A 154 8.72 10.27 0.08
N PRO A 155 8.66 11.19 1.07
CA PRO A 155 9.42 11.02 2.31
C PRO A 155 9.10 9.74 3.08
N PHE A 156 7.88 9.19 2.93
CA PHE A 156 7.49 7.92 3.55
C PHE A 156 8.17 6.73 2.91
N ALA A 157 8.17 6.68 1.57
CA ALA A 157 8.88 5.65 0.81
C ALA A 157 10.37 5.65 1.18
N LYS A 158 11.00 6.83 1.17
CA LYS A 158 12.40 6.99 1.55
C LYS A 158 12.70 6.46 2.95
N ARG A 159 11.91 6.89 3.94
CA ARG A 159 12.09 6.51 5.34
C ARG A 159 11.93 5.00 5.54
N ILE A 160 10.89 4.40 4.95
CA ILE A 160 10.65 2.95 5.05
C ILE A 160 11.78 2.18 4.36
N ARG A 161 12.20 2.61 3.17
CA ARG A 161 13.32 2.01 2.44
C ARG A 161 14.59 1.98 3.27
N GLU A 162 14.98 3.13 3.83
CA GLU A 162 16.21 3.28 4.61
C GLU A 162 16.18 2.50 5.93
N LYS A 163 15.03 2.44 6.60
CA LYS A 163 14.94 1.90 7.97
C LYS A 163 14.47 0.45 8.05
N ALA A 164 13.52 0.04 7.21
CA ALA A 164 13.08 -1.34 7.12
C ALA A 164 13.93 -2.17 6.13
N GLY A 165 14.71 -1.51 5.27
CA GLY A 165 15.58 -2.18 4.30
C GLY A 165 14.81 -3.03 3.30
N ILE A 166 13.61 -2.60 2.91
CA ILE A 166 12.75 -3.22 1.91
C ILE A 166 12.57 -2.26 0.73
N ALA A 167 12.35 -2.78 -0.47
CA ALA A 167 12.07 -1.92 -1.62
C ALA A 167 10.77 -1.12 -1.38
N THR A 168 10.67 0.06 -1.96
CA THR A 168 9.49 0.92 -1.80
C THR A 168 9.01 1.50 -3.12
N GLY A 169 7.68 1.66 -3.21
CA GLY A 169 7.00 2.40 -4.25
C GLY A 169 6.59 3.78 -3.73
N ALA A 170 6.98 4.84 -4.42
CA ALA A 170 6.52 6.20 -4.15
C ALA A 170 5.29 6.53 -5.01
N VAL A 171 4.27 7.11 -4.39
CA VAL A 171 3.04 7.56 -5.04
C VAL A 171 2.62 8.92 -4.49
N GLY A 172 1.79 9.67 -5.22
CA GLY A 172 1.10 10.86 -4.70
C GLY A 172 1.61 12.16 -5.30
N MET A 173 0.79 12.75 -6.17
CA MET A 173 1.10 13.99 -6.89
C MET A 173 2.46 13.94 -7.58
N ILE A 174 2.75 12.81 -8.24
CA ILE A 174 3.88 12.64 -9.14
C ILE A 174 3.29 12.68 -10.55
N THR A 175 3.66 13.68 -11.33
CA THR A 175 3.11 13.94 -12.67
C THR A 175 4.18 14.31 -13.69
N ASP A 176 5.35 14.72 -13.22
CA ASP A 176 6.45 15.22 -14.03
C ASP A 176 7.55 14.16 -14.19
N ALA A 177 8.17 14.10 -15.38
CA ALA A 177 9.14 13.06 -15.71
C ALA A 177 10.44 13.23 -14.91
N GLU A 178 10.91 14.46 -14.77
CA GLU A 178 12.09 14.84 -14.01
C GLU A 178 11.89 14.56 -12.52
N GLN A 179 10.69 14.85 -11.99
CA GLN A 179 10.32 14.47 -10.62
C GLN A 179 10.40 12.95 -10.43
N ALA A 180 9.77 12.16 -11.30
CA ALA A 180 9.78 10.69 -11.22
C ALA A 180 11.20 10.13 -11.31
N ASN A 181 12.00 10.63 -12.27
CA ASN A 181 13.40 10.24 -12.43
C ASN A 181 14.23 10.59 -11.19
N SER A 182 14.03 11.77 -10.62
CA SER A 182 14.76 12.21 -9.43
C SER A 182 14.48 11.30 -8.23
N ILE A 183 13.23 10.89 -8.00
CA ILE A 183 12.85 9.99 -6.91
C ILE A 183 13.64 8.67 -6.96
N VAL A 184 13.75 8.06 -8.15
CA VAL A 184 14.47 6.80 -8.33
C VAL A 184 15.99 7.01 -8.25
N THR A 185 16.52 7.97 -9.01
CA THR A 185 17.97 8.18 -9.12
C THR A 185 18.62 8.70 -7.84
N SER A 186 17.87 9.39 -6.99
CA SER A 186 18.33 9.82 -5.66
C SER A 186 18.12 8.77 -4.56
N GLY A 187 17.54 7.61 -4.90
CA GLY A 187 17.34 6.49 -3.98
C GLY A 187 16.21 6.67 -2.97
N GLU A 188 15.25 7.57 -3.25
CA GLU A 188 14.09 7.81 -2.39
C GLU A 188 13.01 6.74 -2.52
N ALA A 189 12.95 6.06 -3.67
CA ALA A 189 12.14 4.86 -3.87
C ALA A 189 12.75 3.99 -4.98
N ASP A 190 12.32 2.73 -5.05
CA ASP A 190 12.75 1.79 -6.08
C ASP A 190 11.74 1.72 -7.24
N LEU A 191 10.52 2.22 -7.02
CA LEU A 191 9.44 2.30 -8.00
C LEU A 191 8.68 3.62 -7.87
N VAL A 192 8.24 4.20 -8.99
CA VAL A 192 7.29 5.33 -9.03
C VAL A 192 5.95 4.82 -9.54
N LEU A 193 4.89 5.11 -8.78
CA LEU A 193 3.53 4.72 -9.06
C LEU A 193 2.71 5.95 -9.44
N LEU A 194 2.12 5.94 -10.63
CA LEU A 194 1.26 7.01 -11.13
C LEU A 194 -0.21 6.55 -11.15
N ALA A 195 -1.12 7.50 -10.91
CA ALA A 195 -2.56 7.23 -10.90
C ALA A 195 -3.32 8.23 -11.77
N ARG A 196 -3.61 9.43 -11.25
CA ARG A 196 -4.39 10.45 -11.96
C ARG A 196 -3.76 10.93 -13.25
N GLU A 197 -2.43 10.83 -13.37
CA GLU A 197 -1.73 11.18 -14.61
C GLU A 197 -2.06 10.19 -15.72
N PHE A 198 -2.06 8.89 -15.46
CA PHE A 198 -2.50 7.90 -16.44
C PHE A 198 -3.98 8.01 -16.86
N LEU A 199 -4.82 8.65 -16.04
CA LEU A 199 -6.21 8.92 -16.42
C LEU A 199 -6.32 10.07 -17.44
N ARG A 200 -5.36 11.00 -17.44
CA ARG A 200 -5.32 12.16 -18.35
C ARG A 200 -4.47 11.87 -19.58
N ASP A 201 -3.40 11.11 -19.39
CA ASP A 201 -2.41 10.77 -20.39
C ASP A 201 -1.95 9.31 -20.21
N ALA A 202 -2.54 8.41 -20.99
CA ALA A 202 -2.17 7.00 -20.99
C ALA A 202 -0.78 6.74 -21.60
N TYR A 203 -0.23 7.69 -22.38
CA TYR A 203 1.08 7.57 -23.03
C TYR A 203 2.18 8.31 -22.28
N TRP A 204 1.89 8.75 -21.06
CA TRP A 204 2.84 9.41 -20.16
C TRP A 204 4.24 8.76 -20.14
N PRO A 205 4.43 7.43 -20.12
CA PRO A 205 5.77 6.83 -20.07
C PRO A 205 6.57 7.11 -21.35
N ILE A 206 5.91 7.18 -22.51
CA ILE A 206 6.54 7.54 -23.78
C ILE A 206 6.95 9.02 -23.75
N HIS A 207 6.07 9.90 -23.30
CA HIS A 207 6.37 11.32 -23.14
C HIS A 207 7.53 11.54 -22.15
N ALA A 208 7.51 10.86 -21.01
CA ALA A 208 8.54 10.95 -19.99
C ALA A 208 9.90 10.48 -20.50
N ALA A 209 9.95 9.35 -21.21
CA ALA A 209 11.18 8.88 -21.85
C ALA A 209 11.76 9.93 -22.80
N ARG A 210 10.93 10.52 -23.67
CA ARG A 210 11.34 11.57 -24.60
C ARG A 210 11.83 12.84 -23.88
N ALA A 211 11.13 13.29 -22.85
CA ALA A 211 11.52 14.46 -22.05
C ALA A 211 12.89 14.26 -21.38
N LEU A 212 13.17 13.03 -20.92
CA LEU A 212 14.43 12.65 -20.30
C LEU A 212 15.52 12.25 -21.32
N GLY A 213 15.25 12.34 -22.63
CA GLY A 213 16.23 12.01 -23.68
C GLY A 213 16.48 10.51 -23.87
N HIS A 214 15.55 9.65 -23.48
CA HIS A 214 15.59 8.21 -23.70
C HIS A 214 14.76 7.79 -24.92
N GLU A 215 15.25 6.82 -25.69
CA GLU A 215 14.49 6.16 -26.74
C GLU A 215 13.64 5.03 -26.15
N ILE A 216 12.40 4.93 -26.63
CA ILE A 216 11.43 3.90 -26.27
C ILE A 216 10.92 3.25 -27.54
N GLU A 217 10.93 1.92 -27.60
CA GLU A 217 10.28 1.17 -28.66
C GLU A 217 8.76 1.29 -28.50
N ALA A 218 8.15 2.22 -29.23
CA ALA A 218 6.71 2.30 -29.33
C ALA A 218 6.16 1.09 -30.12
N PRO A 219 4.89 0.69 -29.90
CA PRO A 219 4.22 -0.27 -30.78
C PRO A 219 4.42 0.11 -32.24
N VAL A 220 4.72 -0.86 -33.12
CA VAL A 220 5.13 -0.62 -34.52
C VAL A 220 4.16 0.30 -35.29
N GLN A 221 2.88 0.26 -34.96
CA GLN A 221 1.82 1.10 -35.52
C GLN A 221 2.03 2.61 -35.26
N TYR A 222 2.80 2.97 -34.23
CA TYR A 222 3.10 4.35 -33.83
C TYR A 222 4.54 4.79 -34.13
N SER A 223 5.32 3.97 -34.82
CA SER A 223 6.73 4.24 -35.17
C SER A 223 6.98 5.56 -35.93
N ARG A 224 5.94 6.18 -36.52
CA ARG A 224 6.02 7.46 -37.24
C ARG A 224 5.61 8.67 -36.41
N ALA A 225 5.11 8.47 -35.20
CA ALA A 225 4.59 9.53 -34.33
C ALA A 225 5.58 9.94 -33.23
N TRP A 226 6.45 9.02 -32.81
CA TRP A 226 7.40 9.18 -31.70
C TRP A 226 8.82 9.32 -32.20
#